data_AF-H2L3B4-F1
#
_entry.id   AF-H2L3B4-F1
#
_cell.length_a   1.000
_cell.length_b   1.000
_cell.length_c   1.000
_cell.angle_alpha   90.00
_cell.angle_beta   90.00
_cell.angle_gamma   90.00
#
_symmetry.space_group_name_H-M   'P 1'
#
loop_
_entity.id
_entity.type
_entity.pdbx_description
1 polymer ?
#
loop_
_entity_poly.entity_id
_entity_poly.type
_entity_poly.pdbx_seq_one_letter_code
_entity_poly.pdbx_strand_id
1 'polypeptide(L)'
;MNVFNVFIIVPITKGIAHNLHMRNHTGDKPFSCKECDKSFSRKSHLKRHMRSHTGEKSFACEECDKSFSEISDLKRHMRTHTGEKSFVCEECGKSFGEIASLKKHMRTHTGEKPYPCKECNTSFSRKSHLKTHMTTHTGEKPFTCKECDTSFSQTSSLKTHMRTHTGEKPFSCKECDKRFSQSYNLKKHMITHKVSI
;
A
#
# COMPACT_ATOMS: atom_id res chain seq x y z
N MET A 1 23.66 -19.54 -63.42
CA MET A 1 23.02 -20.74 -62.85
C MET A 1 23.67 -21.02 -61.51
N ASN A 2 22.86 -21.08 -60.43
CA ASN A 2 23.08 -21.79 -59.16
C ASN A 2 24.30 -21.42 -58.29
N VAL A 3 24.21 -21.26 -56.97
CA VAL A 3 23.12 -21.25 -55.97
C VAL A 3 23.65 -20.61 -54.69
N PHE A 4 22.72 -20.04 -53.93
CA PHE A 4 22.80 -19.69 -52.52
C PHE A 4 23.56 -20.69 -51.63
N ASN A 5 24.39 -20.20 -50.70
CA ASN A 5 24.19 -20.44 -49.26
C ASN A 5 25.20 -19.71 -48.37
N VAL A 6 24.77 -18.59 -47.78
CA VAL A 6 25.36 -18.07 -46.54
C VAL A 6 24.37 -18.43 -45.44
N PHE A 7 24.54 -19.57 -44.78
CA PHE A 7 23.86 -19.84 -43.51
C PHE A 7 24.78 -19.45 -42.37
N ILE A 8 24.48 -18.28 -41.81
CA ILE A 8 24.97 -17.82 -40.52
C ILE A 8 24.42 -18.77 -39.46
N ILE A 9 25.31 -19.47 -38.76
CA ILE A 9 24.97 -20.19 -37.51
C ILE A 9 24.78 -19.12 -36.43
N VAL A 10 23.53 -18.75 -36.15
CA VAL A 10 23.14 -17.97 -34.95
C VAL A 10 22.51 -18.94 -33.94
N PRO A 11 22.91 -18.94 -32.66
CA PRO A 11 22.47 -19.94 -31.69
C PRO A 11 20.97 -19.82 -31.35
N ILE A 12 20.33 -20.98 -31.20
CA ILE A 12 18.90 -21.27 -30.98
C ILE A 12 18.28 -20.58 -29.74
N THR A 13 19.06 -19.83 -28.96
CA THR A 13 18.63 -19.19 -27.71
C THR A 13 17.79 -17.91 -27.90
N LYS A 14 17.79 -17.28 -29.08
CA LYS A 14 17.01 -16.05 -29.35
C LYS A 14 15.49 -16.28 -29.47
N GLY A 15 15.04 -17.49 -29.84
CA GLY A 15 13.62 -17.79 -30.10
C GLY A 15 12.73 -17.83 -28.86
N ILE A 16 13.21 -18.39 -27.75
CA ILE A 16 12.43 -18.54 -26.51
C ILE A 16 12.27 -17.18 -25.79
N ALA A 17 13.33 -16.39 -25.73
CA ALA A 17 13.29 -15.05 -25.13
C ALA A 17 12.39 -14.10 -25.94
N HIS A 18 12.45 -14.17 -27.27
CA HIS A 18 11.58 -13.40 -28.16
C HIS A 18 10.11 -13.81 -28.01
N ASN A 19 9.78 -15.11 -28.04
CA ASN A 19 8.41 -15.59 -27.83
C ASN A 19 7.87 -15.16 -26.46
N LEU A 20 8.70 -15.22 -25.43
CA LEU A 20 8.32 -14.81 -24.09
C LEU A 20 8.12 -13.30 -23.95
N HIS A 21 8.91 -12.49 -24.66
CA HIS A 21 8.72 -11.05 -24.77
C HIS A 21 7.39 -10.74 -25.47
N MET A 22 7.08 -11.42 -26.57
CA MET A 22 5.85 -11.22 -27.34
C MET A 22 4.57 -11.52 -26.53
N ARG A 23 4.59 -12.51 -25.62
CA ARG A 23 3.46 -12.79 -24.72
C ARG A 23 3.09 -11.61 -23.81
N ASN A 24 4.02 -10.71 -23.52
CA ASN A 24 3.71 -9.50 -22.75
C ASN A 24 2.89 -8.48 -23.57
N HIS A 25 3.03 -8.48 -24.90
CA HIS A 25 2.26 -7.59 -25.78
C HIS A 25 0.88 -8.17 -26.11
N THR A 26 0.81 -9.48 -26.34
CA THR A 26 -0.45 -10.15 -26.72
C THR A 26 -1.36 -10.46 -25.53
N GLY A 27 -0.84 -10.36 -24.30
CA GLY A 27 -1.58 -10.74 -23.09
C GLY A 27 -1.74 -12.24 -22.90
N ASP A 28 -1.05 -13.06 -23.71
CA ASP A 28 -1.11 -14.51 -23.65
C ASP A 28 -0.59 -15.05 -22.30
N LYS A 29 -1.43 -15.85 -21.63
CA LYS A 29 -1.24 -16.36 -20.27
C LYS A 29 -1.56 -17.85 -20.21
N PRO A 30 -0.72 -18.72 -20.82
CA PRO A 30 -1.02 -20.14 -20.96
C PRO A 30 -0.96 -20.93 -19.64
N PHE A 31 -0.47 -20.33 -18.55
CA PHE A 31 -0.30 -21.02 -17.26
C PHE A 31 -1.34 -20.54 -16.26
N SER A 32 -2.44 -21.29 -16.11
CA SER A 32 -3.51 -20.99 -15.17
C SER A 32 -3.30 -21.61 -13.79
N CYS A 33 -3.69 -20.88 -12.74
CA CYS A 33 -3.79 -21.40 -11.39
C CYS A 33 -5.01 -22.34 -11.28
N LYS A 34 -4.87 -23.41 -10.50
CA LYS A 34 -5.96 -24.37 -10.25
C LYS A 34 -6.84 -23.98 -9.07
N GLU A 35 -6.37 -23.06 -8.23
CA GLU A 35 -7.03 -22.65 -6.98
C GLU A 35 -7.66 -21.26 -7.06
N CYS A 36 -7.45 -20.53 -8.16
CA CYS A 36 -8.13 -19.28 -8.46
C CYS A 36 -8.06 -18.93 -9.95
N ASP A 37 -8.80 -17.92 -10.38
CA ASP A 37 -8.93 -17.52 -11.80
C ASP A 37 -7.71 -16.77 -12.38
N LYS A 38 -6.54 -16.88 -11.76
CA LYS A 38 -5.33 -16.17 -12.21
C LYS A 38 -4.53 -16.99 -13.20
N SER A 39 -4.16 -16.37 -14.32
CA SER A 39 -3.25 -16.96 -15.32
C SER A 39 -2.00 -16.11 -15.54
N PHE A 40 -0.92 -16.78 -15.93
CA PHE A 40 0.42 -16.22 -16.03
C PHE A 40 1.07 -16.54 -17.37
N SER A 41 1.90 -15.61 -17.87
CA SER A 41 2.67 -15.78 -19.11
C SER A 41 3.88 -16.72 -18.95
N ARG A 42 4.32 -16.95 -17.70
CA ARG A 42 5.48 -17.78 -17.34
C ARG A 42 5.12 -18.82 -16.28
N LYS A 43 5.59 -20.05 -16.47
CA LYS A 43 5.48 -21.14 -15.48
C LYS A 43 6.12 -20.77 -14.14
N SER A 44 7.25 -20.06 -14.15
CA SER A 44 7.93 -19.59 -12.93
C SER A 44 7.06 -18.61 -12.13
N HIS A 45 6.30 -17.74 -12.80
CA HIS A 45 5.37 -16.82 -12.15
C HIS A 45 4.19 -17.56 -11.53
N LEU A 46 3.64 -18.58 -12.22
CA LEU A 46 2.62 -19.45 -11.65
C LEU A 46 3.15 -20.17 -10.41
N LYS A 47 4.33 -20.81 -10.48
CA LYS A 47 4.95 -21.49 -9.33
C LYS A 47 5.12 -20.56 -8.12
N ARG A 48 5.57 -19.33 -8.38
CA ARG A 48 5.71 -18.30 -7.33
C ARG A 48 4.36 -17.87 -6.77
N HIS A 49 3.35 -17.71 -7.62
CA HIS A 49 1.98 -17.41 -7.20
C HIS A 49 1.40 -18.52 -6.31
N MET A 50 1.68 -19.80 -6.57
CA MET A 50 1.19 -20.89 -5.71
C MET A 50 1.59 -20.73 -4.24
N ARG A 51 2.70 -20.04 -3.94
CA ARG A 51 3.09 -19.71 -2.55
C ARG A 51 2.07 -18.84 -1.83
N SER A 52 1.27 -18.06 -2.55
CA SER A 52 0.20 -17.27 -1.92
C SER A 52 -0.99 -18.12 -1.45
N HIS A 53 -1.13 -19.32 -1.99
CA HIS A 53 -2.16 -20.27 -1.57
C HIS A 53 -1.68 -21.12 -0.38
N THR A 54 -0.45 -21.61 -0.44
CA THR A 54 0.14 -22.43 0.63
C THR A 54 0.57 -21.61 1.85
N GLY A 55 0.74 -20.29 1.70
CA GLY A 55 1.30 -19.44 2.74
C GLY A 55 2.81 -19.63 2.94
N GLU A 56 3.49 -20.34 2.04
CA GLU A 56 4.93 -20.61 2.13
C GLU A 56 5.73 -19.30 2.13
N LYS A 57 6.46 -19.07 3.22
CA LYS A 57 7.31 -17.89 3.44
C LYS A 57 8.73 -18.32 3.79
N SER A 58 9.51 -18.58 2.74
CA SER A 58 10.86 -19.15 2.86
C SER A 58 11.95 -18.14 3.28
N PHE A 59 11.63 -16.84 3.38
CA PHE A 59 12.60 -15.78 3.67
C PHE A 59 12.21 -15.03 4.96
N ALA A 60 12.82 -15.39 6.08
CA ALA A 60 12.60 -14.75 7.37
C ALA A 60 13.44 -13.47 7.52
N CYS A 61 12.89 -12.48 8.21
CA CYS A 61 13.63 -11.33 8.71
C CYS A 61 14.37 -11.71 9.99
N GLU A 62 15.63 -11.33 10.10
CA GLU A 62 16.43 -11.61 11.31
C GLU A 62 16.15 -10.61 12.44
N GLU A 63 15.57 -9.44 12.11
CA GLU A 63 15.30 -8.37 13.06
C GLU A 63 13.85 -8.34 13.59
N CYS A 64 12.95 -9.15 13.03
CA CYS A 64 11.58 -9.32 13.54
C CYS A 64 10.93 -10.61 13.03
N ASP A 65 9.78 -10.98 13.60
CA ASP A 65 9.08 -12.24 13.29
C ASP A 65 8.38 -12.29 11.90
N LYS A 66 8.77 -11.41 10.97
CA LYS A 66 8.16 -11.35 9.64
C LYS A 66 8.90 -12.24 8.65
N SER A 67 8.14 -13.04 7.91
CA SER A 67 8.65 -13.85 6.80
C SER A 67 7.94 -13.53 5.49
N PHE A 68 8.66 -13.70 4.38
CA PHE A 68 8.26 -13.34 3.02
C PHE A 68 8.38 -14.54 2.08
N SER A 69 7.56 -14.56 1.03
CA SER A 69 7.58 -15.58 -0.01
C SER A 69 8.64 -15.33 -1.08
N GLU A 70 9.19 -14.11 -1.15
CA GLU A 70 10.21 -13.69 -2.10
C GLU A 70 11.35 -12.92 -1.40
N ILE A 71 12.59 -13.16 -1.83
CA ILE A 71 13.77 -12.47 -1.29
C ILE A 71 13.76 -10.96 -1.57
N SER A 72 13.18 -10.52 -2.69
CA SER A 72 13.03 -9.10 -3.01
C SER A 72 12.11 -8.39 -2.03
N ASP A 73 11.08 -9.08 -1.54
CA ASP A 73 10.17 -8.52 -0.54
C ASP A 73 10.85 -8.42 0.82
N LEU A 74 11.65 -9.42 1.21
CA LEU A 74 12.50 -9.33 2.40
C LEU A 74 13.48 -8.15 2.29
N LYS A 75 14.22 -8.03 1.18
CA LYS A 75 15.16 -6.91 0.96
C LYS A 75 14.47 -5.54 1.06
N ARG A 76 13.26 -5.41 0.48
CA ARG A 76 12.46 -4.18 0.60
C ARG A 76 12.02 -3.95 2.04
N HIS A 77 11.63 -5.00 2.76
CA HIS A 77 11.28 -4.92 4.16
C HIS A 77 12.45 -4.50 5.04
N MET A 78 13.67 -4.97 4.79
CA MET A 78 14.85 -4.57 5.58
C MET A 78 15.07 -3.06 5.59
N ARG A 79 14.61 -2.32 4.57
CA ARG A 79 14.63 -0.84 4.58
C ARG A 79 13.81 -0.21 5.71
N THR A 80 12.83 -0.93 6.27
CA THR A 80 12.07 -0.46 7.43
C THR A 80 12.87 -0.52 8.74
N HIS A 81 13.88 -1.38 8.77
CA HIS A 81 14.79 -1.54 9.90
C HIS A 81 15.95 -0.56 9.81
N THR A 82 16.61 -0.52 8.65
CA THR A 82 17.76 0.38 8.41
C THR A 82 17.36 1.85 8.28
N GLY A 83 16.08 2.13 8.00
CA GLY A 83 15.61 3.48 7.70
C GLY A 83 16.08 4.01 6.34
N GLU A 84 16.65 3.15 5.48
CA GLU A 84 17.15 3.53 4.16
C GLU A 84 16.01 4.15 3.31
N LYS A 85 16.25 5.38 2.84
CA LYS A 85 15.29 6.15 2.04
C LYS A 85 15.96 6.70 0.79
N SER A 86 16.05 5.88 -0.24
CA SER A 86 16.77 6.19 -1.48
C SER A 86 16.00 7.10 -2.45
N PHE A 87 14.74 7.46 -2.17
CA PHE A 87 13.90 8.27 -3.07
C PHE A 87 13.52 9.59 -2.41
N VAL A 88 14.09 10.69 -2.89
CA VAL A 88 13.88 12.04 -2.31
C VAL A 88 12.87 12.82 -3.14
N CYS A 89 11.96 13.52 -2.47
CA CYS A 89 11.12 14.54 -3.08
C CYS A 89 11.92 15.83 -3.21
N GLU A 90 12.17 16.28 -4.43
CA GLU A 90 12.95 17.49 -4.70
C GLU A 90 12.21 18.77 -4.25
N GLU A 91 10.87 18.75 -4.19
CA GLU A 91 10.09 19.92 -3.78
C GLU A 91 10.11 20.20 -2.26
N CYS A 92 10.24 19.17 -1.42
CA CYS A 92 10.19 19.33 0.04
C CYS A 92 11.28 18.59 0.82
N GLY A 93 12.24 17.97 0.13
CA GLY A 93 13.34 17.19 0.72
C GLY A 93 12.91 15.87 1.39
N LYS A 94 11.62 15.54 1.40
CA LYS A 94 11.11 14.36 2.10
C LYS A 94 11.55 13.08 1.39
N SER A 95 12.12 12.15 2.15
CA SER A 95 12.69 10.91 1.61
C SER A 95 11.82 9.67 1.88
N PHE A 96 11.82 8.71 0.94
CA PHE A 96 11.00 7.51 0.92
C PHE A 96 11.86 6.26 0.61
N GLY A 97 11.52 5.12 1.19
CA GLY A 97 12.18 3.83 0.90
C GLY A 97 11.74 3.17 -0.41
N GLU A 98 10.69 3.70 -1.04
CA GLU A 98 10.12 3.17 -2.30
C GLU A 98 9.69 4.29 -3.25
N ILE A 99 9.98 4.12 -4.54
CA ILE A 99 9.57 5.03 -5.60
C ILE A 99 8.04 5.16 -5.71
N ALA A 100 7.28 4.08 -5.47
CA ALA A 100 5.83 4.12 -5.49
C ALA A 100 5.26 5.02 -4.38
N SER A 101 5.94 5.07 -3.23
CA SER A 101 5.58 5.95 -2.12
C SER A 101 5.90 7.41 -2.45
N LEU A 102 7.05 7.69 -3.07
CA LEU A 102 7.37 9.01 -3.60
C LEU A 102 6.33 9.47 -4.63
N LYS A 103 5.99 8.66 -5.64
CA LYS A 103 4.96 8.99 -6.64
C LYS A 103 3.60 9.33 -6.01
N LYS A 104 3.16 8.54 -5.01
CA LYS A 104 1.92 8.83 -4.27
C LYS A 104 2.03 10.13 -3.46
N HIS A 105 3.22 10.44 -2.94
CA HIS A 105 3.46 11.69 -2.23
C HIS A 105 3.46 12.89 -3.16
N MET A 106 4.02 12.80 -4.37
CA MET A 106 4.02 13.93 -5.32
C MET A 106 2.60 14.47 -5.61
N ARG A 107 1.56 13.64 -5.47
CA ARG A 107 0.16 14.08 -5.56
C ARG A 107 -0.25 15.13 -4.51
N THR A 108 0.48 15.25 -3.41
CA THR A 108 0.25 16.31 -2.41
C THR A 108 0.76 17.66 -2.88
N HIS A 109 1.70 17.67 -3.81
CA HIS A 109 2.25 18.86 -4.43
C HIS A 109 1.42 19.27 -5.65
N THR A 110 1.17 18.31 -6.55
CA THR A 110 0.43 18.57 -7.80
C THR A 110 -1.07 18.71 -7.60
N GLY A 111 -1.62 18.27 -6.47
CA GLY A 111 -3.06 18.21 -6.24
C GLY A 111 -3.79 17.13 -7.04
N GLU A 112 -3.06 16.25 -7.75
CA GLU A 112 -3.65 15.19 -8.58
C GLU A 112 -4.57 14.27 -7.76
N LYS A 113 -5.81 14.12 -8.23
CA LYS A 113 -6.85 13.29 -7.61
C LYS A 113 -7.43 12.28 -8.60
N PRO A 114 -6.71 11.19 -8.92
CA PRO A 114 -7.09 10.26 -10.00
C PRO A 114 -8.32 9.41 -9.73
N TYR A 115 -8.87 9.47 -8.51
CA TYR A 115 -9.93 8.59 -8.07
C TYR A 115 -11.21 9.41 -7.80
N PRO A 116 -12.02 9.69 -8.83
CA PRO A 116 -13.28 10.40 -8.67
C PRO A 116 -14.33 9.51 -7.98
N CYS A 117 -15.16 10.13 -7.14
CA CYS A 117 -16.39 9.53 -6.67
C CYS A 117 -17.40 9.49 -7.82
N LYS A 118 -18.18 8.41 -7.90
CA LYS A 118 -19.25 8.27 -8.92
C LYS A 118 -20.58 8.87 -8.47
N GLU A 119 -20.72 9.16 -7.17
CA GLU A 119 -21.97 9.61 -6.56
C GLU A 119 -21.92 11.09 -6.14
N CYS A 120 -20.75 11.73 -6.20
CA CYS A 120 -20.61 13.16 -5.98
C CYS A 120 -19.37 13.71 -6.70
N ASN A 121 -19.21 15.04 -6.68
CA ASN A 121 -18.10 15.74 -7.36
C ASN A 121 -16.75 15.66 -6.60
N THR A 122 -16.63 14.81 -5.59
CA THR A 122 -15.41 14.68 -4.80
C THR A 122 -14.43 13.72 -5.46
N SER A 123 -13.15 14.11 -5.55
CA SER A 123 -12.07 13.25 -6.06
C SER A 123 -10.95 13.09 -5.03
N PHE A 124 -10.28 11.93 -5.08
CA PHE A 124 -9.26 11.53 -4.11
C PHE A 124 -7.92 11.22 -4.76
N SER A 125 -6.82 11.50 -4.04
CA SER A 125 -5.45 11.16 -4.48
C SER A 125 -5.08 9.69 -4.27
N ARG A 126 -5.89 8.95 -3.49
CA ARG A 126 -5.70 7.52 -3.17
C ARG A 126 -7.01 6.75 -3.29
N LYS A 127 -6.94 5.57 -3.92
CA LYS A 127 -8.08 4.64 -4.05
C LYS A 127 -8.67 4.20 -2.70
N SER A 128 -7.82 4.02 -1.69
CA SER A 128 -8.29 3.67 -0.34
C SER A 128 -9.16 4.77 0.28
N HIS A 129 -8.81 6.04 0.06
CA HIS A 129 -9.61 7.16 0.55
C HIS A 129 -10.95 7.24 -0.18
N LEU A 130 -10.97 7.00 -1.50
CA LEU A 130 -12.23 6.86 -2.23
C LEU A 130 -13.08 5.71 -1.65
N LYS A 131 -12.50 4.52 -1.43
CA LYS A 131 -13.22 3.37 -0.86
C LYS A 131 -13.85 3.72 0.50
N THR A 132 -13.09 4.36 1.38
CA THR A 132 -13.60 4.82 2.68
C THR A 132 -14.63 5.93 2.53
N HIS A 133 -14.50 6.81 1.55
CA HIS A 133 -15.52 7.82 1.28
C HIS A 133 -16.83 7.18 0.79
N MET A 134 -16.80 6.13 -0.02
CA MET A 134 -18.04 5.48 -0.48
C MET A 134 -18.95 5.02 0.66
N THR A 135 -18.42 4.71 1.85
CA THR A 135 -19.25 4.35 3.01
C THR A 135 -20.12 5.52 3.51
N THR A 136 -19.81 6.77 3.15
CA THR A 136 -20.67 7.92 3.48
C THR A 136 -21.91 7.96 2.62
N HIS A 137 -21.87 7.36 1.42
CA HIS A 137 -23.03 7.24 0.55
C HIS A 137 -23.89 6.04 0.90
N THR A 138 -23.25 4.88 1.15
CA THR A 138 -23.99 3.66 1.52
C THR A 138 -24.50 3.67 2.96
N GLY A 139 -23.93 4.51 3.82
CA GLY A 139 -24.23 4.53 5.25
C GLY A 139 -23.64 3.34 6.01
N GLU A 140 -22.83 2.49 5.36
CA GLU A 140 -22.23 1.31 5.99
C GLU A 140 -21.34 1.69 7.18
N LYS A 141 -21.58 1.02 8.31
CA LYS A 141 -20.83 1.16 9.55
C LYS A 141 -20.37 -0.20 10.05
N PRO A 142 -19.39 -0.84 9.39
CA PRO A 142 -19.01 -2.23 9.68
C PRO A 142 -18.27 -2.42 11.00
N PHE A 143 -17.91 -1.34 11.70
CA PHE A 143 -17.14 -1.41 12.94
C PHE A 143 -18.01 -1.06 14.14
N THR A 144 -18.56 -2.08 14.79
CA THR A 144 -19.43 -1.94 15.96
C THR A 144 -18.63 -1.95 17.26
N CYS A 145 -18.99 -1.08 18.20
CA CYS A 145 -18.44 -1.09 19.54
C CYS A 145 -18.88 -2.35 20.30
N LYS A 146 -18.00 -2.90 21.13
CA LYS A 146 -18.32 -4.08 21.95
C LYS A 146 -18.99 -3.72 23.28
N GLU A 147 -18.90 -2.46 23.68
CA GLU A 147 -19.37 -1.97 24.98
C GLU A 147 -20.64 -1.11 24.85
N CYS A 148 -21.07 -0.81 23.62
CA CYS A 148 -22.36 -0.16 23.32
C CYS A 148 -22.77 -0.43 21.86
N ASP A 149 -23.99 -0.06 21.48
CA ASP A 149 -24.53 -0.31 20.12
C ASP A 149 -24.02 0.67 19.04
N THR A 150 -23.04 1.51 19.36
CA THR A 150 -22.52 2.51 18.42
C THR A 150 -21.65 1.87 17.36
N SER A 151 -21.97 2.13 16.09
CA SER A 151 -21.20 1.64 14.94
C SER A 151 -20.54 2.75 14.14
N PHE A 152 -19.38 2.45 13.53
CA PHE A 152 -18.52 3.39 12.82
C PHE A 152 -18.17 2.89 11.42
N SER A 153 -17.94 3.83 10.50
CA SER A 153 -17.48 3.56 9.13
C SER A 153 -15.97 3.28 9.05
N GLN A 154 -15.20 3.61 10.09
CA GLN A 154 -13.75 3.43 10.14
C GLN A 154 -13.30 2.85 11.48
N THR A 155 -12.30 1.97 11.44
CA THR A 155 -11.69 1.37 12.64
C THR A 155 -10.99 2.41 13.52
N SER A 156 -10.41 3.46 12.93
CA SER A 156 -9.80 4.58 13.67
C SER A 156 -10.82 5.34 14.53
N SER A 157 -12.01 5.54 13.99
CA SER A 157 -13.13 6.16 14.72
C SER A 157 -13.59 5.27 15.87
N LEU A 158 -13.75 3.96 15.63
CA LEU A 158 -14.05 2.99 16.69
C LEU A 158 -12.97 3.00 17.79
N LYS A 159 -11.68 2.92 17.43
CA LYS A 159 -10.57 2.97 18.40
C LYS A 159 -10.57 4.25 19.23
N THR A 160 -10.89 5.38 18.62
CA THR A 160 -11.00 6.66 19.33
C THR A 160 -12.21 6.69 20.25
N HIS A 161 -13.33 6.12 19.81
CA HIS A 161 -14.53 5.95 20.63
C HIS A 161 -14.29 5.03 21.82
N MET A 162 -13.52 3.92 21.69
CA MET A 162 -13.20 3.06 22.84
C MET A 162 -12.53 3.80 24.01
N ARG A 163 -11.92 4.96 23.76
CA ARG A 163 -11.37 5.82 24.82
C ARG A 163 -12.42 6.47 25.71
N THR A 164 -13.67 6.58 25.25
CA THR A 164 -14.77 7.09 26.09
C THR A 164 -15.19 6.08 27.15
N HIS A 165 -15.01 4.79 26.86
CA HIS A 165 -15.27 3.72 27.82
C HIS A 165 -14.11 3.52 28.80
N THR A 166 -12.89 3.46 28.28
CA THR A 166 -11.68 3.22 29.10
C THR A 166 -11.21 4.46 29.87
N GLY A 167 -11.68 5.66 29.50
CA GLY A 167 -11.19 6.93 30.05
C GLY A 167 -9.76 7.29 29.61
N GLU A 168 -9.16 6.56 28.66
CA GLU A 168 -7.79 6.78 28.21
C GLU A 168 -7.60 8.20 27.65
N LYS A 169 -6.63 8.95 28.19
CA LYS A 169 -6.25 10.29 27.74
C LYS A 169 -4.74 10.35 27.40
N PRO A 170 -4.34 9.87 26.21
CA PRO A 170 -2.93 9.73 25.84
C PRO A 170 -2.21 11.06 25.62
N PHE A 171 -2.96 12.14 25.35
CA PHE A 171 -2.38 13.41 24.94
C PHE A 171 -2.34 14.37 26.12
N SER A 172 -1.15 14.62 26.67
CA SER A 172 -0.94 15.60 27.73
C SER A 172 -0.62 16.99 27.18
N CYS A 173 -1.15 18.02 27.84
CA CYS A 173 -0.67 19.38 27.68
C CYS A 173 0.71 19.52 28.30
N LYS A 174 1.57 20.35 27.69
CA LYS A 174 2.92 20.62 28.22
C LYS A 174 2.95 21.84 29.15
N GLU A 175 1.91 22.65 29.12
CA GLU A 175 1.82 23.92 29.84
C GLU A 175 0.85 23.83 31.04
N CYS A 176 0.12 22.72 31.18
CA CYS A 176 -0.71 22.43 32.35
C CYS A 176 -1.01 20.93 32.46
N ASP A 177 -1.66 20.50 33.54
CA ASP A 177 -1.96 19.08 33.82
C ASP A 177 -3.12 18.48 33.00
N LYS A 178 -3.71 19.25 32.07
CA LYS A 178 -4.86 18.79 31.27
C LYS A 178 -4.43 17.69 30.28
N ARG A 179 -5.23 16.62 30.24
CA ARG A 179 -5.06 15.49 29.32
C ARG A 179 -6.31 15.30 28.45
N PHE A 180 -6.10 14.81 27.23
CA PHE A 180 -7.12 14.67 26.21
C PHE A 180 -7.11 13.28 25.59
N SER A 181 -8.30 12.79 25.20
CA SER A 181 -8.48 11.52 24.50
C SER A 181 -8.14 11.60 23.00
N GLN A 182 -8.06 12.82 22.45
CA GLN A 182 -7.77 13.09 21.04
C GLN A 182 -6.75 14.22 20.88
N SER A 183 -5.85 14.10 19.91
CA SER A 183 -4.80 15.11 19.66
C SER A 183 -5.36 16.42 19.14
N TYR A 184 -6.47 16.40 18.40
CA TYR A 184 -7.16 17.61 17.95
C TYR A 184 -7.63 18.46 19.13
N ASN A 185 -8.20 17.82 20.16
CA ASN A 185 -8.63 18.52 21.38
C ASN A 185 -7.45 19.14 22.12
N LEU A 186 -6.32 18.43 22.20
CA LEU A 186 -5.08 19.00 22.73
C LEU A 186 -4.64 20.21 21.89
N LYS A 187 -4.58 20.10 20.55
CA LYS A 187 -4.18 21.23 19.68
C LYS A 187 -5.07 22.46 19.88
N LYS A 188 -6.40 22.26 19.95
CA LYS A 188 -7.35 23.34 20.24
C LYS A 188 -7.10 23.95 21.61
N HIS A 189 -6.83 23.13 22.62
CA HIS A 189 -6.47 23.61 23.95
C HIS A 189 -5.14 24.40 23.95
N MET A 190 -4.12 23.96 23.21
CA MET A 190 -2.84 24.71 23.14
C MET A 190 -3.01 26.14 22.57
N ILE A 191 -4.07 26.41 21.80
CA ILE A 191 -4.36 27.78 21.32
C ILE A 191 -4.78 28.68 22.49
N THR A 192 -5.47 28.15 23.51
CA THR A 192 -5.93 28.96 24.65
C THR A 192 -4.76 29.54 25.44
N HIS A 193 -3.64 28.82 25.51
CA HIS A 193 -2.44 29.32 26.18
C HIS A 193 -1.70 30.39 25.38
N LYS A 194 -1.76 30.33 24.05
CA LYS A 194 -1.16 31.36 23.18
C LYS A 194 -1.90 32.69 23.20
N VAL A 195 -3.16 32.70 23.63
CA VAL A 195 -4.00 33.90 23.73
C VAL A 195 -3.91 34.52 25.14
N SER A 196 -3.32 33.82 26.10
CA SER A 196 -3.16 34.28 27.50
C SER A 196 -1.80 34.92 27.80
N ILE A 197 -1.06 35.38 26.77
CA ILE A 197 0.21 36.12 26.88
C ILE A 197 0.05 37.47 26.19
#